data_AF-A0A957AHC0-F1
#
_entry.id   AF-A0A957AHC0-F1
#
_cell.length_a   1.000
_cell.length_b   1.000
_cell.length_c   1.000
_cell.angle_alpha   90.00
_cell.angle_beta   90.00
_cell.angle_gamma   90.00
#
_symmetry.space_group_name_H-M   'P 1'
#
loop_
_entity.id
_entity.type
_entity.pdbx_description
1 polymer ?
#
loop_
_entity_poly.entity_id
_entity_poly.type
_entity_poly.pdbx_seq_one_letter_code
_entity_poly.pdbx_strand_id
1 'polypeptide(L)'
;MEQVQPGTVVQPQTEAPDIFTEVIAHLCEGDCHAFGDLVEWCESRGDCTVAVVCPSCAKQWIIDDDELDDLRRWTAANGSTLGCGVSFEA
;
A
#
# COMPACT_ATOMS: atom_id res chain seq x y z
N MET A 1 22.68 21.55 41.89
CA MET A 1 21.44 22.05 41.29
C MET A 1 21.68 22.06 39.79
N GLU A 2 21.58 20.90 39.14
CA GLU A 2 20.34 20.41 38.49
C GLU A 2 20.12 21.15 37.16
N GLN A 3 19.99 20.52 35.99
CA GLN A 3 19.29 19.27 35.70
C GLN A 3 19.94 18.51 34.52
N VAL A 4 19.95 17.19 34.65
CA VAL A 4 20.09 16.20 33.57
C VAL A 4 18.87 16.30 32.65
N GLN A 5 19.07 16.40 31.33
CA GLN A 5 18.00 16.13 30.37
C GLN A 5 18.17 14.71 29.82
N PRO A 6 17.14 13.87 29.94
CA PRO A 6 17.19 12.44 29.65
C PRO A 6 17.15 12.16 28.15
N GLY A 7 17.64 10.97 27.80
CA GLY A 7 17.94 10.53 26.45
C GLY A 7 16.80 10.72 25.46
N THR A 8 17.19 11.08 24.24
CA THR A 8 16.45 10.77 23.03
C THR A 8 16.19 9.27 23.05
N VAL A 9 14.98 8.89 23.43
CA VAL A 9 14.43 7.60 23.03
C VAL A 9 14.27 7.76 21.54
N VAL A 10 15.20 7.20 20.77
CA VAL A 10 14.90 6.80 19.40
C VAL A 10 13.74 5.84 19.60
N GLN A 11 12.52 6.35 19.43
CA GLN A 11 11.39 5.46 19.23
C GLN A 11 11.86 4.55 18.10
N PRO A 12 11.82 3.21 18.23
CA PRO A 12 11.87 2.40 17.03
C PRO A 12 10.79 3.02 16.17
N GLN A 13 11.21 3.67 15.08
CA GLN A 13 10.28 3.96 14.00
C GLN A 13 9.71 2.59 13.77
N THR A 14 8.48 2.39 14.22
CA THR A 14 7.71 1.25 13.81
C THR A 14 7.49 1.65 12.37
N GLU A 15 8.47 1.29 11.54
CA GLU A 15 8.46 1.38 10.11
C GLU A 15 7.14 0.70 9.79
N ALA A 16 6.09 1.52 9.60
CA ALA A 16 4.79 0.98 9.27
C ALA A 16 5.09 0.08 8.07
N PRO A 17 4.74 -1.21 8.13
CA PRO A 17 5.09 -2.13 7.08
C PRO A 17 4.66 -1.48 5.76
N ASP A 18 5.60 -1.39 4.81
CA ASP A 18 5.37 -0.77 3.50
C ASP A 18 3.99 -1.21 3.01
N ILE A 19 3.05 -0.27 2.86
CA ILE A 19 1.68 -0.59 2.46
C ILE A 19 1.70 -1.37 1.14
N PHE A 20 2.63 -1.03 0.25
CA PHE A 20 3.01 -1.81 -0.92
C PHE A 20 3.23 -3.30 -0.60
N THR A 21 4.12 -3.60 0.35
CA THR A 21 4.46 -4.98 0.73
C THR A 21 3.26 -5.69 1.35
N GLU A 22 2.47 -5.00 2.17
CA GLU A 22 1.22 -5.57 2.70
C GLU A 22 0.19 -5.86 1.61
N VAL A 23 0.02 -4.98 0.63
CA VAL A 23 -0.90 -5.14 -0.50
C VAL A 23 -0.47 -6.34 -1.34
N ILE A 24 0.80 -6.38 -1.77
CA ILE A 24 1.33 -7.48 -2.58
C ILE A 24 1.29 -8.79 -1.80
N ALA A 25 1.73 -8.79 -0.54
CA ALA A 25 1.65 -9.97 0.29
C ALA A 25 0.21 -10.43 0.47
N HIS A 26 -0.79 -9.55 0.54
CA HIS A 26 -2.19 -9.96 0.66
C HIS A 26 -2.79 -10.49 -0.65
N LEU A 27 -2.39 -9.92 -1.78
CA LEU A 27 -2.90 -10.29 -3.10
C LEU A 27 -2.21 -11.54 -3.65
N CYS A 28 -0.91 -11.71 -3.38
CA CYS A 28 -0.10 -12.84 -3.83
C CYS A 28 0.10 -13.92 -2.77
N GLU A 29 0.05 -13.59 -1.48
CA GLU A 29 0.08 -14.56 -0.38
C GLU A 29 -1.24 -14.55 0.41
N GLY A 30 -1.72 -15.72 0.78
CA GLY A 30 -3.00 -15.88 1.48
C GLY A 30 -4.12 -16.39 0.58
N ASP A 31 -5.36 -16.27 1.07
CA ASP A 31 -6.53 -16.94 0.48
C ASP A 31 -7.14 -16.20 -0.73
N CYS A 32 -6.76 -14.94 -0.95
CA CYS A 32 -7.40 -14.09 -1.94
C CYS A 32 -6.93 -14.37 -3.37
N HIS A 33 -5.61 -14.55 -3.59
CA HIS A 33 -4.98 -14.81 -4.90
C HIS A 33 -5.68 -14.08 -6.06
N ALA A 34 -5.82 -12.76 -5.92
CA ALA A 34 -6.62 -11.94 -6.83
C ALA A 34 -5.88 -10.67 -7.22
N PHE A 35 -6.36 -10.04 -8.29
CA PHE A 35 -5.93 -8.71 -8.69
C PHE A 35 -6.65 -7.65 -7.85
N GLY A 36 -5.89 -6.79 -7.17
CA GLY A 36 -6.44 -5.62 -6.50
C GLY A 36 -7.01 -4.62 -7.50
N ASP A 37 -8.12 -3.98 -7.15
CA ASP A 37 -8.76 -2.93 -7.92
C ASP A 37 -8.31 -1.56 -7.39
N LEU A 38 -8.21 -0.56 -8.27
CA LEU A 38 -7.83 0.79 -7.88
C LEU A 38 -9.05 1.70 -7.85
N VAL A 39 -9.27 2.34 -6.71
CA VAL A 39 -10.36 3.28 -6.53
C VAL A 39 -9.80 4.65 -6.18
N GLU A 40 -9.96 5.60 -7.10
CA GLU A 40 -9.59 7.00 -6.89
C GLU A 40 -10.70 7.75 -6.15
N TRP A 41 -10.30 8.44 -5.08
CA TRP A 41 -11.18 9.24 -4.23
C TRP A 41 -10.71 10.68 -4.27
N CYS A 42 -11.40 11.51 -5.06
CA CYS A 42 -11.17 12.95 -5.12
C CYS A 42 -12.11 13.69 -4.17
N GLU A 43 -11.57 14.33 -3.13
CA GLU A 43 -12.32 15.30 -2.35
C GLU A 43 -12.59 16.57 -3.17
N SER A 44 -13.71 17.26 -2.91
CA SER A 44 -14.10 18.49 -3.63
C SER A 44 -13.07 19.64 -3.56
N ARG A 45 -12.01 19.48 -2.76
CA ARG A 45 -10.87 20.40 -2.64
C ARG A 45 -9.76 20.14 -3.65
N GLY A 46 -9.90 19.12 -4.50
CA GLY A 46 -8.92 18.76 -5.53
C GLY A 46 -7.79 17.88 -5.00
N ASP A 47 -7.94 17.30 -3.81
CA ASP A 47 -7.03 16.29 -3.29
C ASP A 47 -7.60 14.92 -3.67
N CYS A 48 -6.90 14.23 -4.57
CA CYS A 48 -7.27 12.91 -5.06
C CYS A 48 -6.31 11.90 -4.45
N THR A 49 -6.86 10.94 -3.69
CA THR A 49 -6.11 9.82 -3.15
C THR A 49 -6.50 8.53 -3.87
N VAL A 50 -5.58 7.58 -3.91
CA VAL A 50 -5.79 6.29 -4.57
C VAL A 50 -5.88 5.22 -3.49
N ALA A 51 -6.88 4.35 -3.59
CA ALA A 51 -7.02 3.21 -2.71
C ALA A 51 -6.93 1.92 -3.51
N VAL A 52 -6.08 0.98 -3.10
CA VAL A 52 -6.12 -0.40 -3.58
C VAL A 52 -7.19 -1.16 -2.80
N VAL A 53 -8.06 -1.89 -3.48
CA VAL A 53 -9.12 -2.70 -2.88
C VAL A 53 -8.97 -4.14 -3.36
N CYS A 54 -8.85 -5.09 -2.43
CA CYS A 54 -8.85 -6.50 -2.78
C CYS A 54 -10.30 -6.96 -3.07
N PRO A 55 -10.63 -7.43 -4.29
CA PRO A 55 -11.99 -7.87 -4.62
C PRO A 55 -12.40 -9.17 -3.92
N SER A 56 -11.44 -9.93 -3.39
CA SER A 56 -11.72 -11.21 -2.72
C SER A 56 -12.16 -11.04 -1.27
N CYS A 57 -11.60 -10.07 -0.53
CA CYS A 57 -11.89 -9.87 0.90
C CYS A 57 -12.39 -8.46 1.24
N ALA A 58 -12.50 -7.57 0.25
CA ALA A 58 -12.87 -6.16 0.40
C ALA A 58 -11.93 -5.34 1.31
N LYS A 59 -10.70 -5.82 1.56
CA LYS A 59 -9.70 -5.04 2.29
C LYS A 59 -9.19 -3.90 1.39
N GLN A 60 -9.04 -2.72 1.98
CA GLN A 60 -8.63 -1.51 1.29
C GLN A 60 -7.38 -0.90 1.91
N TRP A 61 -6.53 -0.32 1.07
CA TRP A 61 -5.30 0.35 1.47
C TRP A 61 -5.21 1.69 0.73
N ILE A 62 -5.04 2.77 1.48
CA ILE A 62 -4.75 4.08 0.91
C ILE A 62 -3.27 4.12 0.59
N ILE A 63 -2.93 4.50 -0.63
CA ILE A 63 -1.55 4.62 -1.11
C ILE A 63 -1.36 5.99 -1.76
N ASP A 64 -0.13 6.48 -1.70
CA ASP A 64 0.29 7.68 -2.42
C ASP A 64 0.71 7.34 -3.87
N ASP A 65 0.94 8.37 -4.68
CA ASP A 65 1.31 8.24 -6.10
C ASP A 65 2.64 7.47 -6.29
N ASP A 66 3.62 7.69 -5.40
CA ASP A 66 4.90 6.95 -5.41
C ASP A 66 4.68 5.45 -5.19
N GLU A 67 3.84 5.06 -4.22
CA GLU A 67 3.52 3.65 -3.94
C GLU A 67 2.72 3.02 -5.09
N LEU A 68 1.86 3.81 -5.75
CA LEU A 68 1.14 3.37 -6.93
C LEU A 68 2.10 3.09 -8.11
N ASP A 69 3.10 3.95 -8.35
CA ASP A 69 4.12 3.71 -9.37
C ASP A 69 4.94 2.46 -9.05
N ASP A 70 5.27 2.23 -7.78
CA ASP A 70 5.98 1.01 -7.35
C ASP A 70 5.13 -0.25 -7.54
N LEU A 71 3.85 -0.23 -7.17
CA LEU A 71 2.88 -1.31 -7.47
C LEU A 71 2.77 -1.57 -8.97
N ARG A 72 2.79 -0.52 -9.79
CA ARG A 72 2.72 -0.63 -11.24
C ARG A 72 3.96 -1.29 -11.81
N ARG A 73 5.15 -0.90 -11.34
CA ARG A 73 6.42 -1.54 -11.73
C ARG A 73 6.46 -2.99 -11.29
N TRP A 74 6.05 -3.28 -10.06
CA TRP A 74 6.01 -4.63 -9.53
C TRP A 74 5.02 -5.51 -10.31
N THR A 75 3.81 -5.00 -10.57
CA THR A 75 2.77 -5.70 -11.34
C THR A 75 3.21 -5.92 -12.80
N ALA A 76 3.89 -4.97 -13.42
CA ALA A 76 4.45 -5.17 -14.76
C ALA A 76 5.55 -6.25 -14.79
N ALA A 77 6.35 -6.36 -13.72
CA ALA A 77 7.40 -7.35 -13.61
C ALA A 77 6.90 -8.75 -13.19
N ASN A 78 5.84 -8.84 -12.38
CA ASN A 78 5.40 -10.08 -11.72
C ASN A 78 3.94 -10.48 -11.99
N GLY A 79 3.07 -9.54 -12.32
CA GLY A 79 1.60 -9.67 -12.28
C GLY A 79 0.98 -10.57 -13.34
N SER A 80 1.75 -11.03 -14.32
CA SER A 80 1.27 -11.99 -15.34
C SER A 80 1.45 -13.46 -14.92
N THR A 81 2.26 -13.75 -13.91
CA THR A 81 2.70 -15.12 -13.62
C THR A 81 1.77 -15.85 -12.65
N LEU A 82 1.10 -15.13 -11.74
CA LEU A 82 0.29 -15.71 -10.66
C LEU A 82 -1.13 -15.14 -10.53
N GLY A 83 -1.53 -14.19 -11.39
CA GLY A 83 -2.84 -13.54 -11.27
C GLY A 83 -2.97 -12.63 -10.03
N CYS A 84 -1.83 -12.17 -9.49
CA CYS A 84 -1.78 -11.26 -8.35
C CYS A 84 -1.01 -9.99 -8.74
N GLY A 85 -1.50 -8.84 -8.27
CA GLY A 85 -1.05 -7.52 -8.72
C GLY A 85 -2.21 -6.54 -8.65
N VAL A 86 -2.04 -5.36 -9.20
CA VAL A 86 -3.09 -4.34 -9.19
C VAL A 86 -3.55 -4.04 -10.61
N SER A 87 -4.86 -3.99 -10.81
CA SER A 87 -5.48 -3.72 -12.11
C SER A 87 -5.56 -2.22 -12.30
N PHE A 88 -4.93 -1.74 -13.37
CA PHE A 88 -4.89 -0.34 -13.75
C PHE A 88 -5.79 -0.06 -14.98
N GLU A 89 -6.71 -0.97 -15.29
CA GLU A 89 -7.62 -0.80 -16.44
C GLU A 89 -8.52 0.41 -16.18
N ALA A 90 -8.41 1.39 -17.08
CA ALA A 90 -9.08 2.69 -17.07
C ALA A 90 -10.56 2.63 -17.46
#